data_AF-A0A7G5IHT3-F1
#
_entry.id   AF-A0A7G5IHT3-F1
#
_cell.length_a   1.000
_cell.length_b   1.000
_cell.length_c   1.000
_cell.angle_alpha   90.00
_cell.angle_beta   90.00
_cell.angle_gamma   90.00
#
_symmetry.space_group_name_H-M   'P 1'
#
loop_
_entity.id
_entity.type
_entity.pdbx_description
1 polymer ?
#
loop_
_entity_poly.entity_id
_entity_poly.type
_entity_poly.pdbx_seq_one_letter_code
_entity_poly.pdbx_strand_id
1 'polypeptide(L)'
;MARIILADDPVQTPIAQRALAEVTTLVLPVAMLCELAWLLRQGYREPAGVVADTLRRFANAEGVVVDRAALDAGLAFLDAGGDFADGVILHQGQALGGERLLTFDVRAAKIAGVPALSPY
;
A
#
# COMPACT_ATOMS: atom_id res chain seq x y z
N MET A 1 -12.68 -5.24 4.41
CA MET A 1 -11.65 -4.29 4.90
C MET A 1 -11.79 -2.90 4.30
N ALA A 2 -11.90 -2.74 2.97
CA ALA A 2 -12.30 -1.47 2.34
C ALA A 2 -13.53 -0.85 3.04
N ARG A 3 -14.58 -1.65 3.27
CA ARG A 3 -15.81 -1.26 3.99
C ARG A 3 -15.59 -0.74 5.42
N ILE A 4 -14.59 -1.27 6.12
CA ILE A 4 -14.22 -0.81 7.48
C ILE A 4 -13.54 0.56 7.40
N ILE A 5 -12.62 0.69 6.45
CA ILE A 5 -11.73 1.84 6.32
C ILE A 5 -12.48 3.04 5.73
N LEU A 6 -13.41 2.78 4.81
CA LEU A 6 -14.18 3.79 4.09
C LEU A 6 -15.54 4.05 4.73
N ALA A 7 -15.98 3.15 5.62
CA ALA A 7 -17.29 3.21 6.29
C ALA A 7 -18.45 3.48 5.32
N ASP A 8 -18.37 2.92 4.11
CA ASP A 8 -19.17 3.29 2.95
C ASP A 8 -20.36 2.35 2.67
N ASP A 9 -20.52 1.28 3.46
CA ASP A 9 -21.64 0.33 3.35
C ASP A 9 -22.44 0.27 4.66
N PRO A 10 -23.74 0.63 4.65
CA PRO A 10 -24.55 0.71 5.87
C PRO A 10 -24.82 -0.64 6.54
N VAL A 11 -24.66 -1.76 5.81
CA VAL A 11 -24.91 -3.11 6.30
C VAL A 11 -23.61 -3.78 6.73
N GLN A 12 -22.58 -3.71 5.88
CA GLN A 12 -21.32 -4.41 6.11
C GLN A 12 -20.41 -3.69 7.11
N THR A 13 -20.43 -2.36 7.15
CA THR A 13 -19.55 -1.57 8.04
C THR A 13 -19.78 -1.91 9.51
N PRO A 14 -21.03 -1.92 10.05
CA PRO A 14 -21.25 -2.24 11.45
C PRO A 14 -20.86 -3.68 11.81
N ILE A 15 -21.06 -4.63 10.89
CA ILE A 15 -20.68 -6.04 11.09
C ILE A 15 -19.16 -6.15 11.22
N ALA A 16 -18.44 -5.51 10.30
CA ALA A 16 -17.00 -5.58 10.26
C ALA A 16 -16.33 -4.83 11.43
N GLN A 17 -16.91 -3.71 11.89
CA GLN A 17 -16.47 -3.00 13.09
C GLN A 17 -16.65 -3.84 14.36
N ARG A 18 -17.77 -4.56 14.51
CA ARG A 18 -17.97 -5.47 15.66
C ARG A 18 -16.96 -6.61 15.66
N ALA A 19 -16.74 -7.24 14.50
CA ALA A 19 -15.74 -8.29 14.38
C ALA A 19 -14.32 -7.79 14.73
N LEU A 20 -14.01 -6.53 14.39
CA LEU A 20 -12.74 -5.90 14.77
C LEU A 20 -12.62 -5.59 16.27
N ALA A 21 -13.73 -5.24 16.93
CA ALA A 21 -13.71 -4.96 18.36
C ALA A 21 -13.42 -6.21 19.21
N GLU A 22 -13.58 -7.40 18.65
CA GLU A 22 -13.35 -8.69 19.32
C GLU A 22 -11.91 -9.20 19.16
N VAL A 23 -11.08 -8.58 18.29
CA VAL A 23 -9.70 -9.01 18.06
C VAL A 23 -8.70 -8.15 18.83
N THR A 24 -7.70 -8.80 19.43
CA THR A 24 -6.57 -8.12 20.10
C THR A 24 -5.41 -7.85 19.15
N THR A 25 -5.37 -8.53 18.01
CA THR A 25 -4.33 -8.38 16.99
C THR A 25 -4.95 -8.41 15.61
N LEU A 26 -4.61 -7.41 14.80
CA LEU A 26 -5.05 -7.30 13.42
C LEU A 26 -3.83 -7.30 12.49
N VAL A 27 -3.68 -8.37 11.70
CA VAL A 27 -2.61 -8.47 10.71
C VAL A 27 -3.07 -7.84 9.40
N LEU A 28 -2.30 -6.89 8.85
CA LEU A 28 -2.50 -6.37 7.49
C LEU A 28 -1.37 -6.90 6.59
N PRO A 29 -1.64 -7.90 5.74
CA PRO A 29 -0.69 -8.37 4.75
C PRO A 29 -0.31 -7.23 3.79
N VAL A 30 0.90 -7.26 3.24
CA VAL A 30 1.34 -6.21 2.32
C VAL A 30 0.44 -6.08 1.08
N ALA A 31 -0.08 -7.21 0.58
CA ALA A 31 -1.03 -7.22 -0.53
C ALA A 31 -2.29 -6.41 -0.20
N MET A 32 -2.76 -6.47 1.05
CA MET A 32 -3.90 -5.66 1.49
C MET A 32 -3.55 -4.17 1.51
N LEU A 33 -2.35 -3.80 1.95
CA LEU A 33 -1.88 -2.41 1.91
C LEU A 33 -1.79 -1.88 0.48
N CYS A 34 -1.32 -2.70 -0.46
CA CYS A 34 -1.31 -2.35 -1.89
C CYS A 34 -2.73 -2.11 -2.43
N GLU A 35 -3.67 -3.02 -2.15
CA GLU A 35 -5.07 -2.86 -2.55
C GLU A 35 -5.72 -1.61 -1.95
N LEU A 36 -5.42 -1.31 -0.68
CA LEU A 36 -5.92 -0.10 -0.04
C LEU A 36 -5.35 1.17 -0.69
N ALA A 37 -4.04 1.20 -0.94
CA ALA A 37 -3.40 2.32 -1.61
C ALA A 37 -4.00 2.54 -3.00
N TRP A 38 -4.16 1.46 -3.78
CA TRP A 38 -4.78 1.50 -5.09
C TRP A 38 -6.23 1.99 -5.02
N LEU A 39 -7.02 1.48 -4.08
CA LEU A 39 -8.43 1.86 -3.92
C LEU A 39 -8.56 3.35 -3.56
N LEU A 40 -7.75 3.85 -2.63
CA LEU A 40 -7.77 5.26 -2.26
C LEU A 40 -7.32 6.16 -3.42
N ARG A 41 -6.28 5.76 -4.16
CA ARG A 41 -5.75 6.53 -5.30
C ARG A 41 -6.67 6.52 -6.53
N GLN A 42 -7.21 5.36 -6.89
CA GLN A 42 -7.93 5.16 -8.15
C GLN A 42 -9.45 5.21 -7.96
N GLY A 43 -9.96 4.57 -6.91
CA GLY A 43 -11.39 4.57 -6.59
C GLY A 43 -11.85 5.91 -6.01
N TYR A 44 -11.14 6.40 -5.00
CA TYR A 44 -11.52 7.62 -4.26
C TYR A 44 -10.79 8.88 -4.72
N ARG A 45 -9.79 8.74 -5.61
CA ARG A 45 -8.99 9.86 -6.16
C ARG A 45 -8.27 10.69 -5.09
N GLU A 46 -7.92 10.05 -3.97
CA GLU A 46 -7.22 10.71 -2.87
C GLU A 46 -5.81 11.14 -3.29
N PRO A 47 -5.32 12.31 -2.84
CA PRO A 47 -3.94 12.72 -3.04
C PRO A 47 -2.94 11.73 -2.43
N ALA A 48 -1.77 11.57 -3.03
CA ALA A 48 -0.75 10.62 -2.55
C ALA A 48 -0.37 10.83 -1.07
N GLY A 49 -0.26 12.08 -0.61
CA GLY A 49 -0.01 12.38 0.80
C GLY A 49 -1.12 11.93 1.74
N VAL A 50 -2.40 12.05 1.33
CA VAL A 50 -3.54 11.55 2.12
C VAL A 50 -3.50 10.04 2.21
N VAL A 51 -3.15 9.36 1.12
CA VAL A 51 -2.99 7.90 1.09
C VAL A 51 -1.85 7.48 2.03
N ALA A 52 -0.69 8.12 1.93
CA ALA A 52 0.46 7.83 2.79
C ALA A 52 0.11 8.00 4.28
N ASP A 53 -0.52 9.10 4.65
CA ASP A 53 -0.94 9.37 6.04
C ASP A 53 -1.97 8.36 6.53
N THR A 54 -2.89 7.94 5.66
CA THR A 54 -3.89 6.92 5.99
C THR A 54 -3.22 5.57 6.28
N LEU A 55 -2.29 5.14 5.42
CA LEU A 55 -1.54 3.89 5.63
C LEU A 55 -0.70 3.93 6.91
N ARG A 56 -0.03 5.06 7.20
CA ARG A 56 0.73 5.27 8.44
C ARG A 56 -0.16 5.18 9.67
N ARG A 57 -1.35 5.80 9.64
CA ARG A 57 -2.30 5.75 10.76
C ARG A 57 -2.78 4.33 11.03
N PHE A 58 -3.10 3.56 9.98
CA PHE A 58 -3.49 2.15 10.17
C PHE A 58 -2.35 1.31 10.73
N ALA A 59 -1.15 1.45 10.19
CA ALA A 59 0.01 0.66 10.64
C ALA A 59 0.45 0.95 12.09
N ASN A 60 0.12 2.14 12.60
CA ASN A 60 0.43 2.59 13.96
C ASN A 60 -0.73 2.43 14.94
N ALA A 61 -1.88 1.93 14.51
CA ALA A 61 -2.98 1.63 15.42
C ALA A 61 -2.60 0.48 16.36
N GLU A 62 -3.10 0.54 17.59
CA GLU A 62 -2.83 -0.49 18.59
C GLU A 62 -3.28 -1.88 18.12
N GLY A 63 -2.47 -2.90 18.39
CA GLY A 63 -2.75 -4.27 17.96
C GLY A 63 -2.55 -4.54 16.46
N VAL A 64 -2.14 -3.54 15.64
CA VAL A 64 -1.90 -3.75 14.21
C VAL A 64 -0.51 -4.31 13.93
N VAL A 65 -0.46 -5.39 13.15
CA VAL A 65 0.76 -6.04 12.69
C VAL A 65 0.85 -5.94 11.18
N VAL A 66 1.92 -5.32 10.69
CA VAL A 66 2.27 -5.24 9.27
C VAL A 66 3.75 -5.53 9.07
N ASP A 67 4.12 -5.84 7.82
CA ASP A 67 5.51 -5.80 7.38
C ASP A 67 5.96 -4.34 7.28
N ARG A 68 6.79 -3.89 8.23
CA ARG A 68 7.21 -2.48 8.33
C ARG A 68 8.17 -2.11 7.21
N ALA A 69 9.07 -3.03 6.84
CA ALA A 69 10.04 -2.77 5.79
C ALA A 69 9.34 -2.59 4.44
N ALA A 70 8.37 -3.45 4.13
CA ALA A 70 7.59 -3.32 2.92
C ALA A 70 6.66 -2.09 2.94
N LEU A 71 6.04 -1.78 4.08
CA LEU A 71 5.27 -0.54 4.24
C LEU A 71 6.12 0.70 3.97
N ASP A 72 7.29 0.81 4.60
CA ASP A 72 8.17 1.96 4.48
C ASP A 72 8.69 2.12 3.05
N ALA A 73 9.02 1.02 2.38
CA ALA A 73 9.40 1.05 0.97
C ALA A 73 8.27 1.54 0.05
N GLY A 74 7.04 1.06 0.26
CA GLY A 74 5.87 1.54 -0.48
C GLY A 74 5.58 3.01 -0.22
N LEU A 75 5.67 3.46 1.04
CA LEU A 75 5.47 4.86 1.43
C LEU A 75 6.53 5.77 0.79
N ALA A 76 7.81 5.38 0.80
CA ALA A 76 8.87 6.16 0.17
C ALA A 76 8.65 6.33 -1.34
N PHE A 77 8.17 5.29 -2.01
CA PHE A 77 7.85 5.33 -3.44
C PHE A 77 6.65 6.23 -3.74
N LEU A 78 5.63 6.16 -2.89
CA LEU A 78 4.45 7.02 -2.96
C LEU A 78 4.80 8.50 -2.72
N ASP A 79 5.67 8.79 -1.74
CA ASP A 79 6.17 10.14 -1.44
C ASP A 79 7.03 10.70 -2.59
N ALA A 80 7.72 9.84 -3.35
CA ALA A 80 8.44 10.19 -4.56
C ALA A 80 7.54 10.40 -5.80
N GLY A 81 6.22 10.24 -5.67
CA GLY A 81 5.23 10.43 -6.73
C GLY A 81 4.94 9.19 -7.58
N GLY A 82 5.38 8.01 -7.13
CA GLY A 82 5.07 6.72 -7.74
C GLY A 82 3.81 6.07 -7.15
N ASP A 83 3.61 4.79 -7.46
CA ASP A 83 2.60 3.97 -6.79
C ASP A 83 3.19 3.23 -5.58
N PHE A 84 2.39 3.05 -4.54
CA PHE A 84 2.82 2.32 -3.34
C PHE A 84 3.22 0.89 -3.67
N ALA A 85 2.48 0.21 -4.56
CA ALA A 85 2.76 -1.17 -4.92
C ALA A 85 4.10 -1.32 -5.65
N ASP A 86 4.49 -0.35 -6.47
CA ASP A 86 5.80 -0.38 -7.15
C ASP A 86 6.96 -0.36 -6.15
N GLY A 87 6.84 0.41 -5.07
CA GLY A 87 7.81 0.43 -3.98
C GLY A 87 7.91 -0.89 -3.23
N VAL A 88 6.76 -1.50 -2.94
CA VAL A 88 6.69 -2.84 -2.32
C VAL A 88 7.32 -3.89 -3.23
N ILE A 89 7.00 -3.88 -4.53
CA ILE A 89 7.51 -4.84 -5.52
C ILE A 89 9.03 -4.71 -5.64
N LEU A 90 9.55 -3.48 -5.73
CA LEU A 90 11.00 -3.24 -5.75
C LEU A 90 11.67 -3.81 -4.51
N HIS A 91 11.16 -3.48 -3.32
CA HIS A 91 11.74 -3.92 -2.05
C HIS A 91 11.73 -5.45 -1.90
N GLN A 92 10.59 -6.09 -2.16
CA GLN A 92 10.47 -7.55 -2.05
C GLN A 92 11.30 -8.26 -3.13
N GLY A 93 11.37 -7.71 -4.35
CA GLY A 93 12.24 -8.22 -5.41
C GLY A 93 13.71 -8.20 -4.98
N GLN A 94 14.18 -7.10 -4.39
CA GLN A 94 15.53 -6.98 -3.86
C GLN A 94 15.79 -7.97 -2.71
N ALA A 95 14.84 -8.13 -1.79
CA ALA A 95 14.94 -9.09 -0.70
C ALA A 95 15.06 -10.55 -1.18
N LEU A 96 14.54 -10.86 -2.37
CA LEU A 96 14.64 -12.16 -3.03
C LEU A 96 15.90 -12.32 -3.89
N GLY A 97 16.81 -11.33 -3.89
CA GLY A 97 18.05 -11.34 -4.67
C GLY A 97 17.92 -10.75 -6.08
N GLY A 98 16.84 -10.03 -6.39
CA GLY A 98 16.68 -9.32 -7.65
C GLY A 98 17.65 -8.14 -7.78
N GLU A 99 18.32 -8.04 -8.94
CA GLU A 99 19.34 -7.00 -9.19
C GLU A 99 18.72 -5.65 -9.60
N ARG A 100 17.58 -5.68 -10.30
CA ARG A 100 16.92 -4.49 -10.85
C ARG A 100 15.42 -4.71 -11.01
N LEU A 101 14.65 -3.63 -10.89
CA LEU A 101 13.25 -3.62 -11.30
C LEU A 101 13.16 -3.58 -12.84
N LEU A 102 12.27 -4.41 -13.37
CA LEU A 102 11.89 -4.40 -14.79
C LEU A 102 10.47 -3.86 -14.88
N THR A 103 10.29 -2.70 -15.51
CA THR A 103 8.99 -2.04 -15.62
C THR A 103 8.86 -1.22 -16.90
N PHE A 104 7.65 -1.18 -17.45
CA PHE A 104 7.27 -0.26 -18.53
C PHE A 104 6.81 1.11 -18.00
N ASP A 105 6.58 1.23 -16.69
CA ASP A 105 6.21 2.51 -16.09
C ASP A 105 7.45 3.41 -15.97
N VAL A 106 7.46 4.48 -16.76
CA VAL A 106 8.55 5.47 -16.80
C VAL A 106 8.76 6.18 -15.46
N ARG A 107 7.69 6.43 -14.70
CA ARG A 107 7.79 7.05 -13.38
C ARG A 107 8.37 6.06 -12.37
N ALA A 108 7.89 4.83 -12.35
CA ALA A 108 8.45 3.80 -11.47
C ALA A 108 9.93 3.54 -11.77
N ALA A 109 10.30 3.42 -13.05
CA ALA A 109 11.68 3.26 -13.48
C ALA A 109 12.57 4.43 -13.00
N LYS A 110 12.09 5.68 -13.17
CA LYS A 110 12.80 6.88 -12.73
C LYS A 110 13.04 6.88 -11.21
N ILE A 111 12.03 6.55 -10.42
CA ILE A 111 12.13 6.51 -8.94
C ILE A 111 13.07 5.37 -8.52
N ALA A 112 12.98 4.21 -9.17
CA ALA A 112 13.84 3.06 -8.91
C ALA A 112 15.28 3.22 -9.45
N GLY A 113 15.59 4.31 -10.17
CA GLY A 113 16.93 4.56 -10.72
C GLY A 113 17.33 3.58 -11.83
N VAL A 114 16.36 3.02 -12.56
CA VAL A 114 16.59 2.04 -13.64
C VAL A 114 16.02 2.56 -14.97
N PRO A 115 16.53 2.10 -16.12
CA PRO A 115 15.90 2.40 -17.41
C PRO A 115 14.53 1.71 -17.51
N ALA A 116 13.52 2.46 -17.97
CA ALA A 116 12.24 1.90 -18.34
C ALA A 116 12.39 0.95 -19.54
N LEU A 117 11.60 -0.11 -19.57
CA LEU A 117 11.55 -1.00 -20.72
C LEU A 117 10.88 -0.29 -21.90
N SER A 118 11.48 -0.41 -23.09
CA SER A 118 10.85 0.03 -24.34
C SER A 118 10.00 -1.11 -24.90
N PRO A 119 8.74 -0.88 -25.27
CA PRO A 119 7.94 -1.86 -26.01
C PRO A 119 8.34 -1.96 -27.51
N TYR A 120 9.31 -1.15 -27.96
CA TYR A 120 9.80 -1.08 -29.35
C TYR A 120 11.32 -0.95 -29.42
#